data_AF-L1NMN4-F1
#
_entry.id   AF-L1NMN4-F1
#
_cell.length_a   1.000
_cell.length_b   1.000
_cell.length_c   1.000
_cell.angle_alpha   90.00
_cell.angle_beta   90.00
_cell.angle_gamma   90.00
#
_symmetry.space_group_name_H-M   'P 1'
#
loop_
_entity.id
_entity.type
_entity.pdbx_description
1 polymer ?
#
loop_
_entity_poly.entity_id
_entity_poly.type
_entity_poly.pdbx_seq_one_letter_code
_entity_poly.pdbx_strand_id
1 'polypeptide(L)'
;MFAYRYAVCAVLAAAPAVQAAENHPAQQQVRRNIEDVLGIVKNASLDEQQRIRRVEQYADRFLDYERLSAMAVGQPWRQFDARQKQEFVRAFKDMLIRMYARSAMMGARRAEVKVLPKITERGGKTDVYSEIRTPEGKRYEVAYQLYPSGGVYKLYNIQVDGVGIVTVYRNQFGELIAQKGIDGMIETVKNKGLKRAD
;
A
#
# COMPACT_ATOMS: atom_id res chain seq x y z
N MET A 1 44.96 49.50 13.83
CA MET A 1 43.83 49.87 12.94
C MET A 1 43.45 48.62 12.17
N PHE A 2 42.14 48.35 12.09
CA PHE A 2 41.50 47.04 11.98
C PHE A 2 41.78 46.20 10.71
N ALA A 3 41.93 44.89 10.92
CA ALA A 3 41.91 43.86 9.90
C ALA A 3 40.46 43.59 9.42
N TYR A 4 40.26 43.39 8.11
CA TYR A 4 39.06 42.76 7.59
C TYR A 4 39.44 41.66 6.60
N ARG A 5 39.32 40.41 7.08
CA ARG A 5 39.37 39.20 6.25
C ARG A 5 37.95 38.97 5.73
N TYR A 6 37.73 39.14 4.44
CA TYR A 6 36.49 38.68 3.80
C TYR A 6 36.58 37.16 3.60
N ALA A 7 36.02 36.40 4.53
CA ALA A 7 35.70 34.99 4.30
C ALA A 7 34.32 34.95 3.65
N VAL A 8 34.28 34.78 2.32
CA VAL A 8 33.04 34.51 1.58
C VAL A 8 32.48 33.17 2.06
N CYS A 9 31.29 33.20 2.65
CA CYS A 9 30.53 32.00 3.00
C CYS A 9 30.16 31.23 1.73
N ALA A 10 30.67 30.02 1.58
CA ALA A 10 30.17 29.07 0.60
C ALA A 10 28.75 28.65 1.02
N VAL A 11 27.73 29.10 0.27
CA VAL A 11 26.36 28.59 0.38
C VAL A 11 26.36 27.17 -0.17
N LEU A 12 26.33 26.18 0.72
CA LEU A 12 26.04 24.78 0.37
C LEU A 12 24.58 24.68 -0.07
N ALA A 13 24.34 24.70 -1.39
CA ALA A 13 23.05 24.42 -1.99
C ALA A 13 22.70 22.92 -1.81
N ALA A 14 22.04 22.58 -0.70
CA ALA A 14 21.56 21.22 -0.41
C ALA A 14 20.28 20.84 -1.19
N ALA A 15 20.26 21.01 -2.52
CA ALA A 15 19.05 20.84 -3.34
C ALA A 15 18.99 19.66 -4.35
N PRO A 16 19.91 18.67 -4.44
CA PRO A 16 19.75 17.61 -5.45
C PRO A 16 18.81 16.46 -5.05
N ALA A 17 18.60 16.20 -3.75
CA ALA A 17 17.84 15.02 -3.29
C ALA A 17 16.31 15.14 -3.46
N VAL A 18 15.75 16.35 -3.30
CA VAL A 18 14.31 16.60 -3.40
C VAL A 18 13.83 16.50 -4.85
N GLN A 19 14.61 17.05 -5.79
CA GLN A 19 14.30 17.03 -7.23
C GLN A 19 14.34 15.60 -7.82
N ALA A 20 15.22 14.74 -7.30
CA ALA A 20 15.33 13.34 -7.73
C ALA A 20 14.11 12.50 -7.29
N ALA A 21 13.57 12.77 -6.10
CA ALA A 21 12.39 12.07 -5.60
C ALA A 21 11.12 12.42 -6.40
N GLU A 22 10.89 13.70 -6.74
CA GLU A 22 9.68 14.15 -7.44
C GLU A 22 9.52 13.59 -8.87
N ASN A 23 10.65 13.29 -9.52
CA ASN A 23 10.69 12.82 -10.89
C ASN A 23 10.76 11.29 -11.02
N HIS A 24 10.83 10.54 -9.92
CA HIS A 24 11.01 9.10 -9.98
C HIS A 24 9.78 8.39 -10.61
N PRO A 25 9.96 7.45 -11.57
CA PRO A 25 8.85 6.79 -12.26
C PRO A 25 7.83 6.12 -11.31
N ALA A 26 8.29 5.46 -10.25
CA ALA A 26 7.42 4.87 -9.23
C ALA A 26 6.54 5.92 -8.54
N GLN A 27 7.11 7.08 -8.23
CA GLN A 27 6.39 8.15 -7.54
C GLN A 27 5.33 8.77 -8.46
N GLN A 28 5.67 8.98 -9.73
CA GLN A 28 4.72 9.42 -10.75
C GLN A 28 3.57 8.41 -10.92
N GLN A 29 3.88 7.11 -10.94
CA GLN A 29 2.86 6.07 -11.05
C GLN A 29 1.95 6.05 -9.82
N VAL A 30 2.50 6.13 -8.60
CA VAL A 30 1.70 6.19 -7.37
C VAL A 30 0.81 7.43 -7.34
N ARG A 31 1.32 8.59 -7.75
CA ARG A 31 0.53 9.82 -7.86
C ARG A 31 -0.67 9.63 -8.78
N ARG A 32 -0.45 9.14 -10.01
CA ARG A 32 -1.53 8.82 -10.96
C ARG A 32 -2.53 7.80 -10.39
N ASN A 33 -2.04 6.75 -9.75
CA ASN A 33 -2.88 5.73 -9.13
C ASN A 33 -3.78 6.32 -8.03
N ILE A 34 -3.25 7.21 -7.19
CA ILE A 34 -4.02 7.90 -6.15
C ILE A 34 -5.08 8.80 -6.80
N GLU A 35 -4.70 9.60 -7.80
CA GLU A 35 -5.61 10.49 -8.53
C GLU A 35 -6.77 9.73 -9.17
N ASP A 36 -6.49 8.65 -9.89
CA ASP A 36 -7.49 7.82 -10.57
C ASP A 36 -8.44 7.15 -9.57
N VAL A 37 -7.90 6.57 -8.49
CA VAL A 37 -8.71 5.95 -7.43
C VAL A 37 -9.58 7.01 -6.74
N LEU A 38 -9.03 8.18 -6.41
CA LEU A 38 -9.81 9.27 -5.82
C LEU A 38 -10.89 9.77 -6.78
N GLY A 39 -10.62 9.83 -8.08
CA GLY A 39 -11.59 10.16 -9.11
C GLY A 39 -12.77 9.18 -9.12
N ILE A 40 -12.51 7.88 -9.06
CA ILE A 40 -13.55 6.84 -8.94
C ILE A 40 -14.35 7.02 -7.64
N VAL A 41 -13.66 7.21 -6.51
CA VAL A 41 -14.27 7.31 -5.18
C VAL A 41 -15.16 8.55 -5.03
N LYS A 42 -14.74 9.69 -5.63
CA LYS A 42 -15.46 10.96 -5.57
C LYS A 42 -16.55 11.10 -6.64
N ASN A 43 -16.62 10.20 -7.62
CA ASN A 43 -17.67 10.23 -8.63
C ASN A 43 -19.05 9.98 -8.02
N ALA A 44 -19.90 11.02 -8.06
CA ALA A 44 -21.26 11.02 -7.50
C ALA A 44 -22.27 10.22 -8.33
N SER A 45 -21.97 9.96 -9.61
CA SER A 45 -22.84 9.19 -10.51
C SER A 45 -22.75 7.68 -10.28
N LEU A 46 -21.81 7.23 -9.46
CA LEU A 46 -21.63 5.82 -9.12
C LEU A 46 -22.33 5.50 -7.79
N ASP A 47 -22.97 4.35 -7.71
CA ASP A 47 -23.32 3.77 -6.42
C ASP A 47 -22.09 3.20 -5.70
N GLU A 48 -22.27 2.73 -4.46
CA GLU A 48 -21.18 2.17 -3.67
C GLU A 48 -20.57 0.91 -4.32
N GLN A 49 -21.39 0.01 -4.83
CA GLN A 49 -20.90 -1.25 -5.41
C GLN A 49 -20.14 -1.01 -6.72
N GLN A 50 -20.61 -0.07 -7.54
CA GLN A 50 -19.94 0.37 -8.76
C GLN A 50 -18.56 0.97 -8.45
N ARG A 51 -18.45 1.80 -7.39
CA ARG A 51 -17.15 2.31 -6.95
C ARG A 51 -16.22 1.18 -6.51
N ILE A 52 -16.69 0.26 -5.67
CA ILE A 52 -15.88 -0.90 -5.22
C ILE A 52 -15.35 -1.68 -6.42
N ARG A 53 -16.24 -2.06 -7.36
CA ARG A 53 -15.84 -2.82 -8.55
C ARG A 53 -14.81 -2.09 -9.41
N ARG A 54 -14.97 -0.78 -9.61
CA ARG A 54 -14.01 0.00 -10.41
C ARG A 54 -12.67 0.18 -9.70
N VAL A 55 -12.68 0.39 -8.38
CA VAL A 55 -11.43 0.44 -7.59
C VAL A 55 -10.72 -0.92 -7.62
N GLU A 56 -11.47 -2.02 -7.48
CA GLU A 56 -10.92 -3.37 -7.59
C GLU A 56 -10.27 -3.61 -8.97
N GLN A 57 -10.99 -3.33 -10.06
CA GLN A 57 -10.46 -3.46 -11.42
C GLN A 57 -9.21 -2.61 -11.65
N TYR A 58 -9.17 -1.40 -11.07
CA TYR A 58 -7.99 -0.56 -11.12
C TYR A 58 -6.83 -1.17 -10.33
N ALA A 59 -7.11 -1.66 -9.11
CA ALA A 59 -6.13 -2.28 -8.24
C ALA A 59 -5.52 -3.54 -8.85
N ASP A 60 -6.29 -4.38 -9.56
CA ASP A 60 -5.82 -5.59 -10.23
C ASP A 60 -4.66 -5.35 -11.22
N ARG A 61 -4.55 -4.13 -11.76
CA ARG A 61 -3.47 -3.75 -12.68
C ARG A 61 -2.14 -3.52 -11.97
N PHE A 62 -2.17 -3.11 -10.70
CA PHE A 62 -0.97 -2.66 -9.99
C PHE A 62 -0.65 -3.48 -8.75
N LEU A 63 -1.61 -4.14 -8.14
CA LEU A 63 -1.38 -5.00 -6.99
C LEU A 63 -0.91 -6.38 -7.42
N ASP A 64 0.04 -6.91 -6.65
CA ASP A 64 0.48 -8.29 -6.73
C ASP A 64 -0.09 -9.04 -5.52
N TYR A 65 -1.30 -9.57 -5.68
CA TYR A 65 -2.00 -10.28 -4.61
C TYR A 65 -1.31 -11.59 -4.23
N GLU A 66 -0.65 -12.26 -5.17
CA GLU A 66 0.08 -13.49 -4.85
C GLU A 66 1.26 -13.21 -3.94
N ARG A 67 2.06 -12.19 -4.28
CA ARG A 67 3.19 -11.77 -3.43
C ARG A 67 2.73 -11.24 -2.09
N LEU A 68 1.65 -10.45 -2.05
CA LEU A 68 1.05 -9.97 -0.82
C LEU A 68 0.59 -11.14 0.07
N SER A 69 -0.13 -12.11 -0.50
CA SER A 69 -0.58 -13.33 0.18
C SER A 69 0.59 -14.16 0.72
N ALA A 70 1.59 -14.42 -0.12
CA ALA A 70 2.79 -15.17 0.26
C ALA A 70 3.52 -14.51 1.43
N MET A 71 3.64 -13.18 1.39
CA MET A 71 4.28 -12.41 2.46
C MET A 71 3.44 -12.40 3.73
N ALA A 72 2.12 -12.29 3.62
CA ALA A 72 1.22 -12.33 4.76
C ALA A 72 1.25 -13.72 5.42
N VAL A 73 1.24 -14.83 4.68
CA VAL A 73 1.35 -16.18 5.26
C VAL A 73 2.75 -16.43 5.84
N GLY A 74 3.81 -15.98 5.16
CA GLY A 74 5.19 -16.20 5.60
C GLY A 74 5.70 -17.62 5.27
N GLN A 75 6.52 -18.20 6.15
CA GLN A 75 7.17 -19.50 5.92
C GLN A 75 6.20 -20.63 5.51
N PRO A 76 5.01 -20.77 6.11
CA PRO A 76 4.05 -21.81 5.73
C PRO A 76 3.62 -21.77 4.26
N TRP A 77 3.76 -20.64 3.55
CA TRP A 77 3.37 -20.52 2.13
C TRP A 77 4.00 -21.58 1.23
N ARG A 78 5.19 -22.08 1.58
CA ARG A 78 5.89 -23.14 0.84
C ARG A 78 5.17 -24.49 0.91
N GLN A 79 4.29 -24.69 1.89
CA GLN A 79 3.52 -25.92 2.07
C GLN A 79 2.19 -25.89 1.30
N PHE A 80 1.80 -24.74 0.74
CA PHE A 80 0.55 -24.62 -0.02
C PHE A 80 0.72 -25.26 -1.40
N ASP A 81 -0.22 -26.12 -1.77
CA ASP A 81 -0.35 -26.58 -3.15
C ASP A 81 -0.90 -25.48 -4.08
N ALA A 82 -0.91 -25.72 -5.40
CA ALA A 82 -1.36 -24.72 -6.37
C ALA A 82 -2.83 -24.30 -6.19
N ARG A 83 -3.71 -25.24 -5.81
CA ARG A 83 -5.13 -24.97 -5.57
C ARG A 83 -5.29 -24.11 -4.32
N GLN A 84 -4.62 -24.48 -3.22
CA GLN A 84 -4.62 -23.74 -1.96
C GLN A 84 -4.10 -22.31 -2.13
N LYS A 85 -3.03 -22.11 -2.92
CA LYS A 85 -2.55 -20.77 -3.24
C LYS A 85 -3.60 -19.94 -3.95
N GLN A 86 -4.23 -20.47 -5.00
CA GLN A 86 -5.27 -19.75 -5.74
C GLN A 86 -6.49 -19.43 -4.86
N GLU A 87 -6.96 -20.40 -4.09
CA GLU A 87 -8.09 -20.21 -3.18
C GLU A 87 -7.79 -19.17 -2.10
N PHE A 88 -6.61 -19.23 -1.50
CA PHE A 88 -6.19 -18.27 -0.50
C PHE A 88 -6.02 -16.87 -1.07
N VAL A 89 -5.35 -16.72 -2.22
CA VAL A 89 -5.15 -15.42 -2.88
C VAL A 89 -6.49 -14.76 -3.18
N ARG A 90 -7.45 -15.54 -3.72
CA ARG A 90 -8.81 -15.04 -3.96
C ARG A 90 -9.50 -14.63 -2.66
N ALA A 91 -9.52 -15.52 -1.67
CA ALA A 91 -10.19 -15.26 -0.40
C ALA A 91 -9.60 -14.04 0.33
N PHE A 92 -8.28 -13.90 0.33
CA PHE A 92 -7.60 -12.78 0.97
C PHE A 92 -7.82 -11.48 0.21
N LYS A 93 -7.77 -11.49 -1.13
CA LYS A 93 -8.15 -10.34 -1.97
C LYS A 93 -9.56 -9.88 -1.64
N ASP A 94 -10.54 -10.79 -1.67
CA ASP A 94 -11.94 -10.45 -1.43
C ASP A 94 -12.15 -9.89 -0.02
N MET A 95 -11.46 -10.46 0.97
CA MET A 95 -11.48 -9.96 2.35
C MET A 95 -10.93 -8.53 2.44
N LEU A 96 -9.76 -8.27 1.85
CA LEU A 96 -9.16 -6.93 1.84
C LEU A 96 -10.05 -5.91 1.14
N ILE A 97 -10.66 -6.26 0.01
CA ILE A 97 -11.59 -5.37 -0.71
C ILE A 97 -12.80 -5.06 0.16
N ARG A 98 -13.44 -6.07 0.76
CA ARG A 98 -14.60 -5.83 1.65
C ARG A 98 -14.26 -4.91 2.82
N MET A 99 -13.11 -5.12 3.46
CA MET A 99 -12.70 -4.34 4.63
C MET A 99 -12.28 -2.93 4.24
N TYR A 100 -11.33 -2.81 3.31
CA TYR A 100 -10.67 -1.55 3.01
C TYR A 100 -11.37 -0.72 1.95
N ALA A 101 -12.08 -1.30 0.97
CA ALA A 101 -12.77 -0.49 -0.03
C ALA A 101 -13.81 0.42 0.64
N ARG A 102 -14.61 -0.09 1.59
CA ARG A 102 -15.61 0.73 2.30
C ARG A 102 -14.97 1.88 3.10
N SER A 103 -13.96 1.59 3.92
CA SER A 103 -13.31 2.62 4.75
C SER A 103 -12.43 3.58 3.94
N ALA A 104 -11.72 3.08 2.93
CA ALA A 104 -10.97 3.92 2.01
C ALA A 104 -11.92 4.83 1.21
N MET A 105 -13.05 4.32 0.72
CA MET A 105 -14.05 5.15 0.05
C MET A 105 -14.61 6.26 0.95
N MET A 106 -14.98 5.92 2.19
CA MET A 106 -15.58 6.89 3.12
C MET A 106 -14.56 7.92 3.64
N GLY A 107 -13.35 7.47 3.98
CA GLY A 107 -12.26 8.34 4.45
C GLY A 107 -11.68 9.19 3.33
N ALA A 108 -11.32 8.58 2.19
CA ALA A 108 -10.69 9.28 1.07
C ALA A 108 -11.61 10.26 0.34
N ARG A 109 -12.94 10.13 0.47
CA ARG A 109 -13.88 11.15 -0.03
C ARG A 109 -13.65 12.52 0.62
N ARG A 110 -13.25 12.55 1.88
CA ARG A 110 -13.10 13.78 2.66
C ARG A 110 -11.64 14.08 3.04
N ALA A 111 -10.75 13.10 2.90
CA ALA A 111 -9.35 13.28 3.19
C ALA A 111 -8.60 13.94 2.02
N GLU A 112 -7.57 14.70 2.37
CA GLU A 112 -6.54 15.16 1.44
C GLU A 112 -5.43 14.11 1.40
N VAL A 113 -4.96 13.77 0.20
CA VAL A 113 -3.86 12.82 0.01
C VAL A 113 -2.76 13.52 -0.76
N LYS A 114 -1.56 13.59 -0.17
CA LYS A 114 -0.39 14.24 -0.78
C LYS A 114 0.75 13.26 -0.89
N VAL A 115 1.20 12.97 -2.12
CA VAL A 115 2.44 12.22 -2.33
C VAL A 115 3.62 13.07 -1.85
N LEU A 116 4.45 12.50 -0.98
CA LEU A 116 5.60 13.17 -0.39
C LEU A 116 6.80 13.09 -1.34
N PRO A 117 7.69 14.10 -1.36
CA PRO A 117 8.98 14.05 -2.07
C PRO A 117 9.99 13.15 -1.31
N LYS A 118 9.56 11.93 -0.99
CA LYS A 118 10.27 10.93 -0.21
C LYS A 118 10.18 9.60 -0.95
N ILE A 119 11.33 8.96 -1.14
CA ILE A 119 11.44 7.65 -1.77
C ILE A 119 12.56 6.87 -1.10
N THR A 120 12.39 5.56 -0.96
CA THR A 120 13.43 4.66 -0.44
C THR A 120 13.64 3.54 -1.45
N GLU A 121 14.88 3.30 -1.87
CA GLU A 121 15.21 2.19 -2.76
C GLU A 121 16.13 1.18 -2.08
N ARG A 122 15.79 -0.10 -2.16
CA ARG A 122 16.61 -1.17 -1.57
C ARG A 122 16.39 -2.50 -2.28
N GLY A 123 17.45 -3.07 -2.83
CA GLY A 123 17.43 -4.44 -3.38
C GLY A 123 16.39 -4.63 -4.49
N GLY A 124 16.31 -3.68 -5.43
CA GLY A 124 15.33 -3.70 -6.53
C GLY A 124 13.89 -3.42 -6.11
N LYS A 125 13.67 -2.90 -4.90
CA LYS A 125 12.36 -2.47 -4.39
C LYS A 125 12.38 -0.96 -4.16
N THR A 126 11.21 -0.36 -4.23
CA THR A 126 11.00 1.07 -4.11
C THR A 126 9.82 1.34 -3.19
N ASP A 127 10.02 2.08 -2.12
CA ASP A 127 8.95 2.56 -1.25
C ASP A 127 8.66 4.03 -1.60
N VAL A 128 7.40 4.33 -1.93
CA VAL A 128 6.89 5.68 -2.16
C VAL A 128 5.99 6.06 -1.01
N TYR A 129 6.01 7.33 -0.60
CA TYR A 129 5.27 7.78 0.58
C TYR A 129 4.22 8.83 0.22
N SER A 130 3.08 8.79 0.92
CA SER A 130 2.10 9.87 0.93
C SER A 130 1.66 10.21 2.35
N GLU A 131 1.18 11.42 2.55
CA GLU A 131 0.45 11.83 3.75
C GLU A 131 -1.06 11.85 3.45
N ILE A 132 -1.84 11.22 4.31
CA ILE A 132 -3.30 11.35 4.34
C ILE A 132 -3.67 12.27 5.49
N ARG A 133 -4.40 13.34 5.20
CA ARG A 133 -4.95 14.26 6.20
C ARG A 133 -6.46 14.14 6.27
N THR A 134 -6.99 13.79 7.44
CA THR A 134 -8.44 13.69 7.65
C THR A 134 -9.07 15.05 7.95
N PRO A 135 -10.40 15.21 7.81
CA PRO A 135 -11.10 16.43 8.17
C PRO A 135 -10.87 16.88 9.61
N GLU A 136 -10.67 15.92 10.52
CA GLU A 136 -10.41 16.15 11.94
C GLU A 136 -8.96 16.57 12.22
N GLY A 137 -8.12 16.72 11.18
CA GLY A 137 -6.75 17.19 11.27
C GLY A 137 -5.71 16.10 11.58
N LYS A 138 -6.12 14.83 11.70
CA LYS A 138 -5.21 13.70 11.87
C LYS A 138 -4.40 13.48 10.59
N ARG A 139 -3.13 13.07 10.75
CA ARG A 139 -2.21 12.79 9.65
C ARG A 139 -1.71 11.36 9.77
N TYR A 140 -1.66 10.68 8.64
CA TYR A 140 -1.17 9.31 8.52
C TYR A 140 -0.15 9.24 7.39
N GLU A 141 1.03 8.70 7.66
CA GLU A 141 2.00 8.39 6.61
C GLU A 141 1.65 7.03 6.00
N VAL A 142 1.55 6.97 4.67
CA VAL A 142 1.33 5.74 3.93
C VAL A 142 2.56 5.43 3.10
N ALA A 143 3.13 4.24 3.29
CA ALA A 143 4.21 3.70 2.47
C ALA A 143 3.67 2.66 1.50
N TYR A 144 3.87 2.90 0.20
CA TYR A 144 3.56 1.99 -0.89
C TYR A 144 4.81 1.21 -1.25
N GLN A 145 4.84 -0.09 -0.95
CA GLN A 145 6.01 -0.92 -1.20
C GLN A 145 5.92 -1.60 -2.56
N LEU A 146 6.82 -1.23 -3.45
CA LEU A 146 6.74 -1.51 -4.88
C LEU A 146 7.98 -2.26 -5.38
N TYR A 147 7.83 -2.91 -6.53
CA TYR A 147 8.94 -3.42 -7.32
C TYR A 147 8.64 -3.28 -8.82
N PRO A 148 9.64 -3.03 -9.68
CA PRO A 148 9.43 -2.95 -11.13
C PRO A 148 9.14 -4.33 -11.70
N SER A 149 8.10 -4.44 -12.54
CA SER A 149 7.70 -5.66 -13.24
C SER A 149 6.87 -5.32 -14.47
N GLY A 150 7.26 -5.84 -15.64
CA GLY A 150 6.50 -5.66 -16.88
C GLY A 150 6.27 -4.18 -17.27
N GLY A 151 7.23 -3.30 -17.00
CA GLY A 151 7.12 -1.87 -17.29
C GLY A 151 6.28 -1.05 -16.31
N VAL A 152 5.78 -1.66 -15.23
CA VAL A 152 5.05 -0.97 -14.15
C VAL A 152 5.68 -1.26 -12.79
N TYR A 153 5.38 -0.44 -11.80
CA TYR A 153 5.72 -0.71 -10.40
C TYR A 153 4.56 -1.46 -9.74
N LYS A 154 4.75 -2.75 -9.46
CA LYS A 154 3.76 -3.58 -8.78
C LYS A 154 3.80 -3.36 -7.27
N LEU A 155 2.65 -3.11 -6.68
CA LEU A 155 2.43 -2.95 -5.25
C LEU A 155 2.26 -4.30 -4.58
N TYR A 156 3.10 -4.61 -3.61
CA TYR A 156 3.04 -5.88 -2.89
C TYR A 156 2.75 -5.72 -1.39
N ASN A 157 2.76 -4.49 -0.87
CA ASN A 157 2.36 -4.18 0.50
C ASN A 157 2.07 -2.68 0.65
N ILE A 158 1.18 -2.34 1.59
CA ILE A 158 0.91 -0.97 2.03
C ILE A 158 1.13 -0.92 3.54
N GLN A 159 1.79 0.12 4.02
CA GLN A 159 1.94 0.40 5.45
C GLN A 159 1.30 1.74 5.78
N VAL A 160 0.62 1.82 6.92
CA VAL A 160 0.10 3.07 7.49
C VAL A 160 0.79 3.25 8.83
N ASP A 161 1.47 4.38 9.02
CA ASP A 161 2.30 4.69 10.19
C ASP A 161 3.26 3.54 10.58
N GLY A 162 3.86 2.93 9.55
CA GLY A 162 4.80 1.80 9.69
C GLY A 162 4.15 0.43 9.91
N VAL A 163 2.83 0.36 10.09
CA VAL A 163 2.09 -0.90 10.27
C VAL A 163 1.55 -1.38 8.93
N GLY A 164 2.11 -2.50 8.44
CA GLY A 164 1.77 -3.08 7.14
C GLY A 164 0.66 -4.12 7.16
N ILE A 165 -0.09 -4.22 6.06
CA ILE A 165 -1.07 -5.30 5.81
C ILE A 165 -0.41 -6.67 6.05
N VAL A 166 0.78 -6.88 5.48
CA VAL A 166 1.56 -8.11 5.65
C VAL A 166 1.79 -8.44 7.13
N THR A 167 2.20 -7.47 7.94
CA THR A 167 2.53 -7.69 9.35
C THR A 167 1.27 -8.00 10.17
N VAL A 168 0.20 -7.26 9.91
CA VAL A 168 -1.10 -7.42 10.59
C VAL A 168 -1.63 -8.84 10.48
N TYR A 169 -1.58 -9.42 9.29
CA TYR A 169 -2.19 -10.74 9.08
C TYR A 169 -1.23 -11.92 9.32
N ARG A 170 0.09 -11.68 9.38
CA ARG A 170 1.06 -12.77 9.52
C ARG A 170 0.88 -13.58 10.79
N ASN A 171 0.70 -12.92 11.92
CA ASN A 171 0.50 -13.61 13.19
C ASN A 171 -0.84 -14.37 13.17
N GLN A 172 -1.91 -13.75 12.69
CA GLN A 172 -3.24 -14.37 12.63
C GLN A 172 -3.27 -15.60 11.71
N PHE A 173 -2.64 -15.54 10.53
CA PHE A 173 -2.56 -16.69 9.64
C PHE A 173 -1.69 -17.80 10.22
N GLY A 174 -0.57 -17.47 10.87
CA GLY A 174 0.25 -18.43 11.58
C GLY A 174 -0.52 -19.20 12.65
N GLU A 175 -1.28 -18.49 13.49
CA GLU A 175 -2.13 -19.08 14.52
C GLU A 175 -3.24 -19.97 13.92
N LEU A 176 -3.92 -19.49 12.86
CA LEU A 176 -4.97 -20.28 12.20
C LEU A 176 -4.43 -21.55 11.55
N ILE A 177 -3.26 -21.48 10.91
CA ILE A 177 -2.61 -22.66 10.33
C ILE A 177 -2.22 -23.65 11.43
N ALA A 178 -1.68 -23.17 12.56
CA ALA A 178 -1.32 -24.04 13.68
C ALA A 178 -2.55 -24.73 14.30
N GLN A 179 -3.70 -24.05 14.35
CA GLN A 179 -4.92 -24.58 14.96
C GLN A 179 -5.75 -25.46 14.00
N LYS A 180 -5.78 -25.14 12.70
CA LYS A 180 -6.76 -25.70 11.75
C LYS A 180 -6.16 -26.22 10.45
N GLY A 181 -4.83 -26.17 10.30
CA GLY A 181 -4.15 -26.45 9.04
C GLY A 181 -4.42 -25.39 7.96
N ILE A 182 -3.83 -25.60 6.79
CA ILE A 182 -3.92 -24.67 5.66
C ILE A 182 -5.37 -24.54 5.16
N ASP A 183 -6.05 -25.66 4.92
CA ASP A 183 -7.43 -25.63 4.41
C ASP A 183 -8.38 -24.97 5.41
N GLY A 184 -8.24 -25.24 6.71
CA GLY A 184 -9.06 -24.61 7.74
C GLY A 184 -8.79 -23.11 7.92
N MET A 185 -7.55 -22.66 7.67
CA MET A 185 -7.23 -21.22 7.59
C MET A 185 -7.89 -20.58 6.37
N ILE A 186 -7.77 -21.19 5.19
CA ILE A 186 -8.40 -20.70 3.94
C ILE A 186 -9.91 -20.56 4.13
N GLU A 187 -10.55 -21.57 4.71
CA GLU A 187 -11.99 -21.56 4.97
C GLU A 187 -12.39 -20.46 5.96
N THR A 188 -11.55 -20.20 6.97
CA THR A 188 -11.77 -19.09 7.91
C THR A 188 -11.73 -17.74 7.20
N VAL A 189 -10.78 -17.54 6.27
CA VAL A 189 -10.64 -16.31 5.48
C VAL A 189 -11.81 -16.12 4.52
N LYS A 190 -12.27 -17.21 3.87
CA LYS A 190 -13.46 -17.19 3.00
C LYS A 190 -14.71 -16.74 3.76
N ASN A 191 -14.96 -17.32 4.93
CA ASN A 191 -16.25 -17.21 5.62
C ASN A 191 -16.39 -16.00 6.55
N LYS A 192 -15.34 -15.65 7.31
CA LYS A 192 -15.51 -14.72 8.44
C LYS A 192 -15.15 -13.28 8.13
N GLY A 193 -14.24 -13.03 7.19
CA GLY A 193 -13.50 -11.77 7.16
C GLY A 193 -12.76 -11.60 8.49
N LEU A 194 -11.43 -11.71 8.49
CA LEU A 194 -10.69 -11.52 9.72
C LEU A 194 -10.95 -10.11 10.28
N LYS A 195 -11.05 -10.00 11.61
CA LYS A 195 -11.15 -8.68 12.23
C LYS A 195 -9.93 -7.86 11.84
N ARG A 196 -10.12 -6.55 11.64
CA ARG A 196 -8.96 -5.63 11.61
C ARG A 196 -8.18 -5.85 12.91
N ALA A 197 -6.85 -5.92 12.81
CA ALA A 197 -6.05 -5.68 14.01
C ALA A 197 -6.26 -4.20 14.36
N ASP A 198 -6.69 -3.96 15.59
CA ASP A 198 -6.89 -2.62 16.14
C ASP A 198 -5.56 -1.85 16.24
#